data_AF-A0A528A954-F1
#
_entry.id   AF-A0A528A954-F1
#
_cell.length_a   1.000
_cell.length_b   1.000
_cell.length_c   1.000
_cell.angle_alpha   90.00
_cell.angle_beta   90.00
_cell.angle_gamma   90.00
#
_symmetry.space_group_name_H-M   'P 1'
#
loop_
_entity.id
_entity.type
_entity.pdbx_description
1 polymer ?
#
loop_
_entity_poly.entity_id
_entity_poly.type
_entity_poly.pdbx_seq_one_letter_code
_entity_poly.pdbx_strand_id
1 'polypeptide(L)' 'MNILERYHAMDYGPAPEARNEADAWLAARDFSKALFLGGDWKAAAGGKTFDTSDPSSGKLLAKVSDAGAADI' A
#
# COMPACT_ATOMS: atom_id res chain seq x y z
N MET A 1 11.93 1.14 34.24
CA MET A 1 11.38 2.02 33.19
C MET A 1 9.91 2.28 33.48
N ASN A 2 9.59 3.49 33.93
CA ASN A 2 8.22 3.94 34.15
C ASN A 2 7.59 4.47 32.84
N ILE A 3 6.29 4.79 32.88
CA ILE A 3 5.54 5.25 31.70
C ILE A 3 6.06 6.58 31.12
N LEU A 4 6.53 7.51 31.97
CA LEU A 4 7.07 8.81 31.55
C LEU A 4 8.40 8.65 30.80
N GLU A 5 9.25 7.73 31.25
CA GLU A 5 10.53 7.41 30.59
C GLU A 5 10.31 6.80 29.19
N ARG A 6 9.27 5.97 29.00
CA ARG A 6 8.91 5.41 27.69
C ARG A 6 8.41 6.48 26.72
N TYR A 7 7.62 7.44 27.19
CA TYR A 7 7.16 8.57 26.37
C TYR A 7 8.33 9.46 25.92
N HIS A 8 9.31 9.69 26.80
CA HIS A 8 10.50 10.46 26.44
C HIS A 8 11.46 9.72 25.51
N ALA A 9 11.64 8.41 25.68
CA ALA A 9 12.51 7.61 24.81
C ALA A 9 11.97 7.48 23.38
N MET A 10 10.63 7.61 23.20
CA MET A 10 9.94 7.33 21.94
C MET A 10 10.40 6.00 21.33
N ASP A 11 10.64 5.00 22.19
CA ASP A 11 11.25 3.74 21.79
C ASP A 11 10.34 3.06 20.76
N TYR A 12 10.79 3.05 19.51
CA TYR A 12 10.06 2.49 18.40
C TYR A 12 10.21 0.97 18.46
N GLY A 13 9.37 0.33 19.26
CA GLY A 13 9.26 -1.12 19.29
C GLY A 13 8.67 -1.65 17.98
N PRO A 14 8.96 -2.91 17.60
CA PRO A 14 8.27 -3.54 16.48
C PRO A 14 6.76 -3.46 16.74
N ALA A 15 5.98 -3.04 15.74
CA ALA A 15 4.54 -3.04 15.84
C ALA A 15 4.09 -4.44 16.29
N PRO A 16 3.35 -4.57 17.41
CA PRO A 16 2.92 -5.88 17.91
C PRO A 16 1.87 -6.52 16.99
N GLU A 17 1.33 -5.75 16.05
CA GLU A 17 0.37 -6.18 15.05
C GLU A 17 1.09 -6.97 13.95
N ALA A 18 0.52 -8.14 13.63
CA ALA A 18 1.04 -8.98 12.57
C ALA A 18 0.67 -8.41 11.18
N ARG A 19 1.59 -8.52 10.24
CA ARG A 19 1.40 -8.09 8.83
C ARG A 19 0.41 -8.95 8.04
N ASN A 20 0.03 -10.11 8.57
CA ASN A 20 -0.72 -11.14 7.84
C ASN A 20 -2.02 -10.62 7.21
N GLU A 21 -2.77 -9.76 7.91
CA GLU A 21 -4.02 -9.20 7.39
C GLU A 21 -3.77 -8.24 6.21
N ALA A 22 -2.71 -7.43 6.29
CA ALA A 22 -2.33 -6.53 5.21
C ALA A 22 -1.82 -7.31 3.99
N ASP A 23 -0.99 -8.34 4.21
CA ASP A 23 -0.49 -9.22 3.16
C ASP A 23 -1.67 -9.97 2.47
N ALA A 24 -2.66 -10.42 3.24
CA ALA A 24 -3.88 -11.05 2.70
C ALA A 24 -4.73 -10.07 1.88
N TRP A 25 -4.89 -8.83 2.35
CA TRP A 25 -5.62 -7.79 1.62
C TRP A 25 -4.93 -7.43 0.30
N LEU A 26 -3.59 -7.28 0.31
CA LEU A 26 -2.80 -7.04 -0.90
C LEU A 26 -2.99 -8.16 -1.92
N ALA A 27 -2.96 -9.42 -1.48
CA ALA A 27 -3.15 -10.58 -2.35
C ALA A 27 -4.56 -10.68 -2.94
N ALA A 28 -5.59 -10.23 -2.21
CA ALA A 28 -6.98 -10.30 -2.65
C ALA A 28 -7.39 -9.18 -3.62
N ARG A 29 -6.58 -8.11 -3.72
CA ARG A 29 -6.94 -6.89 -4.47
C ARG A 29 -6.26 -6.85 -5.84
N ASP A 30 -7.06 -6.63 -6.89
CA ASP A 30 -6.55 -6.31 -8.22
C ASP A 30 -6.20 -4.81 -8.32
N PHE A 31 -4.90 -4.50 -8.18
CA PHE A 31 -4.37 -3.13 -8.27
C PHE A 31 -4.24 -2.62 -9.71
N SER A 32 -4.43 -3.46 -10.73
CA SER A 32 -4.49 -2.99 -12.13
C SER A 32 -5.77 -2.18 -12.40
N LYS A 33 -6.74 -2.23 -11.47
CA LYS A 33 -7.99 -1.45 -11.46
C LYS A 33 -8.09 -0.60 -10.18
N ALA A 34 -7.04 0.17 -9.90
CA ALA A 34 -6.91 0.96 -8.68
C ALA A 34 -7.37 2.43 -8.83
N LEU A 35 -7.80 2.88 -10.02
CA LEU A 35 -8.33 4.24 -10.16
C LEU A 35 -9.77 4.29 -9.68
N PHE A 36 -10.12 5.23 -8.82
CA PHE A 36 -11.50 5.42 -8.36
C PHE A 36 -12.08 6.68 -9.01
N LEU A 37 -12.85 6.50 -10.09
CA LEU A 37 -13.31 7.57 -10.97
C LEU A 37 -14.81 7.47 -11.20
N GLY A 38 -15.54 8.46 -10.69
CA GLY A 38 -17.00 8.53 -10.81
C GLY A 38 -17.75 7.51 -9.96
N GLY A 39 -17.18 7.06 -8.84
CA GLY A 39 -17.81 6.08 -7.94
C GLY A 39 -17.43 4.62 -8.23
N ASP A 40 -16.64 4.38 -9.27
CA ASP A 40 -16.24 3.04 -9.70
C ASP A 40 -14.73 2.86 -9.72
N TRP A 41 -14.29 1.63 -9.45
CA TRP A 41 -12.90 1.20 -9.62
C TRP A 41 -12.62 0.81 -11.07
N LYS A 42 -11.62 1.43 -11.69
CA LYS A 42 -11.28 1.29 -13.11
C LYS A 42 -9.78 1.09 -13.29
N ALA A 43 -9.41 0.42 -14.38
CA ALA A 43 -8.04 0.46 -14.89
C ALA A 43 -7.78 1.82 -15.55
N ALA A 44 -6.50 2.19 -15.67
CA ALA A 44 -6.11 3.34 -16.49
C ALA A 44 -6.59 3.16 -17.93
N ALA A 45 -7.09 4.22 -18.55
CA ALA A 45 -7.60 4.22 -19.92
C ALA A 45 -6.55 3.72 -20.93
N GLY A 46 -5.26 4.02 -20.67
CA GLY A 46 -4.14 3.53 -21.46
C GLY A 46 -3.64 2.13 -21.11
N GLY A 47 -4.25 1.45 -20.13
CA GLY A 47 -3.88 0.11 -19.66
C GLY A 47 -2.52 0.02 -18.97
N LYS A 48 -1.86 1.15 -18.69
CA LYS A 48 -0.53 1.18 -18.08
C LYS A 48 -0.61 0.82 -16.59
N THR A 49 0.46 0.21 -16.11
CA THR A 49 0.69 -0.08 -14.69
C THR A 49 2.14 0.13 -14.33
N PHE A 50 2.42 0.40 -13.05
CA PHE A 50 3.77 0.43 -12.51
C PHE A 50 3.89 -0.50 -11.30
N ASP A 51 5.11 -0.99 -11.08
CA ASP A 51 5.45 -1.87 -9.98
C ASP A 51 5.67 -1.04 -8.70
N THR A 52 5.10 -1.48 -7.58
CA THR A 52 5.40 -0.94 -6.25
C THR A 52 6.05 -2.02 -5.38
N SER A 53 7.07 -1.66 -4.62
CA SER A 53 7.90 -2.59 -3.86
C SER A 53 7.91 -2.29 -2.37
N ASP A 54 8.08 -3.32 -1.55
CA ASP A 54 8.23 -3.24 -0.11
C ASP A 54 9.55 -2.53 0.22
N PRO A 55 9.54 -1.36 0.88
CA PRO A 55 10.76 -0.60 1.14
C PRO A 55 11.73 -1.35 2.06
N SER A 56 11.26 -2.29 2.88
CA SER A 56 12.10 -3.03 3.82
C SER A 56 12.85 -4.20 3.18
N SER A 57 12.29 -4.78 2.10
CA SER A 57 12.80 -6.01 1.50
C SER A 57 13.08 -5.91 0.01
N GLY A 58 12.65 -4.83 -0.66
CA GLY A 58 12.72 -4.64 -2.10
C GLY A 58 11.80 -5.54 -2.92
N LYS A 59 11.03 -6.42 -2.27
CA LYS A 59 10.13 -7.35 -2.95
C LYS A 59 8.95 -6.61 -3.57
N LEU A 60 8.47 -7.09 -4.72
CA LEU A 60 7.27 -6.57 -5.36
C LEU A 60 6.06 -6.74 -4.42
N LEU A 61 5.32 -5.65 -4.19
CA LEU A 61 4.05 -5.63 -3.45
C LEU A 61 2.85 -5.72 -4.40
N ALA A 62 2.83 -4.90 -5.45
CA ALA A 62 1.71 -4.85 -6.38
C ALA A 62 2.10 -4.22 -7.72
N LYS A 63 1.23 -4.40 -8.73
CA LYS A 63 1.23 -3.61 -9.97
C LYS A 63 0.01 -2.71 -9.98
N VAL A 64 0.23 -1.40 -9.90
CA VAL A 64 -0.82 -0.40 -9.71
C VAL A 64 -1.12 0.31 -11.04
N SER A 65 -2.38 0.63 -11.31
CA SER A 65 -2.79 1.45 -12.46
C SER A 65 -1.99 2.75 -12.57
N ASP A 66 -1.44 3.02 -13.74
CA ASP A 66 -0.71 4.26 -14.06
C ASP A 66 -1.63 5.19 -14.86
N ALA A 67 -2.29 6.11 -14.16
CA ALA A 67 -3.27 7.03 -14.75
C ALA A 67 -2.62 7.99 -15.76
N GLY A 68 -3.28 8.19 -16.89
CA GLY A 68 -2.87 9.15 -17.91
C GLY A 68 -3.78 10.36 -17.99
N ALA A 69 -3.50 11.25 -18.94
CA ALA A 69 -4.33 12.44 -19.20
C ALA A 69 -5.79 12.11 -19.59
N ALA A 70 -6.04 10.91 -20.11
CA ALA A 70 -7.40 10.45 -20.48
C ALA A 70 -8.23 9.97 -19.28
N ASP A 71 -7.62 9.82 -18.10
CA ASP A 71 -8.28 9.38 -16.87
C ASP A 71 -8.74 10.56 -15.98
N ILE A 72 -8.39 11.80 -16.36
CA ILE A 72 -8.70 13.06 -15.63
C ILE A 72 -10.09 13.57 -16.03
#